data_AF-A0A7S3XUB4-F1
#
_entry.id   AF-A0A7S3XUB4-F1
#
_cell.length_a   1.000
_cell.length_b   1.000
_cell.length_c   1.000
_cell.angle_alpha   90.00
_cell.angle_beta   90.00
_cell.angle_gamma   90.00
#
_symmetry.space_group_name_H-M   'P 1'
#
loop_
_entity.id
_entity.type
_entity.pdbx_description
1 polymer ?
#
loop_
_entity_poly.entity_id
_entity_poly.type
_entity_poly.pdbx_seq_one_letter_code
_entity_poly.pdbx_strand_id
1 'polypeptide(L)'
;VGFDPSLAKQATRAVKAAGGGGGGGGGEAAADGGLPRTDLQTLLDKECMTKLSCTEGNKSWQGRKAAMEDIQAACTRSGHYLEANKFVVEVLRALKPRCADSQSNLKPLAAATIADVLRAVGPEASPRYLRLVAEPLLALVGDNKKLISQAALRSLTDVVFVDGAPHPSIAEALMPAMAEAFGRKVNRAELLTWALGPLAAVQSSDKAGEAAAALVPPLLDAMKDKDVTARGKAEEACTLLAARGLVDRGQTERGARDFPPAVKRALAPILDRIHAAAAAAAAGDA
;
A
#
# COMPACT_ATOMS: atom_id res chain seq x y z
N VAL A 1 1.40 -54.10 -12.01
CA VAL A 1 1.90 -53.23 -13.11
C VAL A 1 2.78 -52.19 -12.44
N GLY A 2 4.10 -52.36 -12.57
CA GLY A 2 5.13 -51.68 -11.77
C GLY A 2 5.79 -50.51 -12.50
N PHE A 3 6.41 -49.63 -11.72
CA PHE A 3 7.12 -48.44 -12.15
C PHE A 3 8.46 -48.81 -12.83
N ASP A 4 8.70 -48.25 -14.03
CA ASP A 4 9.95 -48.41 -14.79
C ASP A 4 10.83 -47.15 -14.69
N PRO A 5 11.98 -47.22 -14.01
CA PRO A 5 12.88 -46.09 -13.80
C PRO A 5 13.75 -45.72 -15.02
N SER A 6 13.64 -46.41 -16.17
CA SER A 6 14.38 -46.07 -17.39
C SER A 6 13.80 -44.89 -18.17
N LEU A 7 12.53 -44.54 -17.94
CA LEU A 7 11.84 -43.43 -18.62
C LEU A 7 12.14 -42.04 -18.03
N ALA A 8 12.78 -41.96 -16.86
CA ALA A 8 13.07 -40.69 -16.18
C ALA A 8 14.34 -39.97 -16.69
N LYS A 9 15.11 -40.57 -17.61
CA LYS A 9 16.42 -40.04 -18.05
C LYS A 9 16.43 -39.33 -19.41
N GLN A 10 15.28 -39.11 -20.05
CA GLN A 10 15.21 -38.44 -21.36
C GLN A 10 14.33 -37.19 -21.34
N ALA A 11 14.74 -36.15 -20.62
CA ALA A 11 14.25 -34.79 -20.85
C ALA A 11 15.21 -33.70 -20.32
N THR A 12 16.52 -33.86 -20.49
CA THR A 12 17.48 -32.74 -20.37
C THR A 12 17.97 -32.39 -21.77
N ARG A 13 17.17 -31.59 -22.49
CA ARG A 13 17.65 -30.94 -23.70
C ARG A 13 18.45 -29.70 -23.29
N ALA A 14 19.77 -29.81 -23.48
CA ALA A 14 20.72 -28.73 -23.41
C ALA A 14 20.29 -27.55 -24.30
N VAL A 15 20.19 -26.35 -23.72
CA VAL A 15 20.12 -25.11 -24.48
C VAL A 15 21.55 -24.77 -24.91
N LYS A 16 21.74 -24.75 -26.23
CA LYS A 16 22.99 -24.46 -26.91
C LYS A 16 23.41 -23.02 -26.65
N ALA A 17 24.60 -22.86 -26.09
CA ALA A 17 25.30 -21.58 -26.00
C ALA A 17 25.69 -21.09 -27.41
N ALA A 18 25.35 -19.84 -27.70
CA ALA A 18 26.07 -18.94 -28.60
C ALA A 18 26.19 -17.64 -27.79
N GLY A 19 27.34 -17.30 -27.20
CA GLY A 19 28.44 -16.60 -27.87
C GLY A 19 27.93 -15.33 -28.55
N GLY A 20 28.16 -14.10 -28.11
CA GLY A 20 28.97 -13.52 -27.04
C GLY A 20 28.82 -11.99 -27.16
N GLY A 21 28.94 -11.25 -26.06
CA GLY A 21 28.84 -9.79 -26.07
C GLY A 21 28.45 -9.27 -24.69
N GLY A 22 29.42 -8.73 -23.98
CA GLY A 22 29.35 -8.42 -22.56
C GLY A 22 28.39 -7.28 -22.19
N GLY A 23 28.09 -7.23 -20.90
CA GLY A 23 27.34 -6.16 -20.26
C GLY A 23 26.84 -6.63 -18.90
N GLY A 24 27.66 -6.43 -17.87
CA GLY A 24 27.36 -6.82 -16.51
C GLY A 24 26.06 -6.20 -15.99
N GLY A 25 25.13 -7.06 -15.59
CA GLY A 25 24.03 -6.72 -14.71
C GLY A 25 23.97 -7.83 -13.67
N GLY A 26 24.33 -7.52 -12.43
CA GLY A 26 24.18 -8.46 -11.32
C GLY A 26 22.72 -8.84 -11.18
N GLY A 27 22.38 -10.05 -11.64
CA GLY A 27 21.10 -10.66 -11.34
C GLY A 27 21.13 -11.07 -9.88
N GLU A 28 20.44 -10.32 -9.03
CA GLU A 28 19.97 -10.85 -7.76
C GLU A 28 19.22 -12.15 -8.07
N ALA A 29 19.67 -13.25 -7.47
CA ALA A 29 18.99 -14.53 -7.56
C ALA A 29 17.55 -14.33 -7.07
N ALA A 30 16.57 -14.63 -7.91
CA ALA A 30 15.16 -14.51 -7.56
C ALA A 30 14.88 -15.41 -6.35
N ALA A 31 14.33 -14.82 -5.29
CA ALA A 31 13.94 -15.53 -4.05
C ALA A 31 12.81 -16.56 -4.27
N ASP A 32 12.36 -16.76 -5.51
CA ASP A 32 11.11 -17.44 -5.88
C ASP A 32 11.31 -18.83 -6.52
N GLY A 33 12.51 -19.39 -6.40
CA GLY A 33 12.78 -20.75 -6.89
C GLY A 33 12.93 -20.85 -8.41
N GLY A 34 13.05 -19.73 -9.13
CA GLY A 34 13.42 -19.71 -10.55
C GLY A 34 12.28 -19.99 -11.52
N LEU A 35 11.02 -19.95 -11.06
CA LEU A 35 9.86 -19.99 -11.95
C LEU A 35 9.75 -18.67 -12.73
N PRO A 36 9.56 -18.71 -14.07
CA PRO A 36 9.45 -17.49 -14.86
C PRO A 36 8.16 -16.73 -14.50
N ARG A 37 8.31 -15.43 -14.21
CA ARG A 37 7.18 -14.53 -13.96
C ARG A 37 6.52 -14.12 -15.27
N THR A 38 5.22 -13.84 -15.25
CA THR A 38 4.44 -13.54 -16.45
C THR A 38 4.44 -12.04 -16.75
N ASP A 39 4.75 -11.66 -17.99
CA ASP A 39 4.60 -10.26 -18.43
C ASP A 39 3.12 -9.91 -18.67
N LEU A 40 2.60 -8.96 -17.87
CA LEU A 40 1.22 -8.48 -17.97
C LEU A 40 0.87 -7.97 -19.37
N GLN A 41 1.82 -7.37 -20.09
CA GLN A 41 1.57 -6.83 -21.42
C GLN A 41 1.11 -7.91 -22.41
N THR A 42 1.61 -9.13 -22.25
CA THR A 42 1.28 -10.26 -23.12
C THR A 42 -0.12 -10.83 -22.87
N LEU A 43 -0.73 -10.50 -21.72
CA LEU A 43 -2.03 -11.02 -21.30
C LEU A 43 -3.20 -10.10 -21.62
N LEU A 44 -2.94 -8.85 -21.99
CA LEU A 44 -3.98 -7.84 -22.22
C LEU A 44 -4.26 -7.64 -23.71
N ASP A 45 -5.50 -7.29 -24.02
CA ASP A 45 -5.89 -6.80 -25.34
C ASP A 45 -5.11 -5.52 -25.70
N LYS A 46 -4.76 -5.35 -26.98
CA LYS A 46 -3.99 -4.20 -27.45
C LYS A 46 -4.69 -2.86 -27.19
N GLU A 47 -6.02 -2.86 -27.11
CA GLU A 47 -6.80 -1.66 -26.84
C GLU A 47 -7.10 -1.46 -25.33
N CYS A 48 -6.67 -2.37 -24.45
CA CYS A 48 -6.99 -2.33 -23.02
C CYS A 48 -6.60 -0.98 -22.40
N MET A 49 -5.38 -0.51 -22.65
CA MET A 49 -4.89 0.77 -22.12
C MET A 49 -5.63 1.98 -22.69
N THR A 50 -6.02 1.93 -23.96
CA THR A 50 -6.84 2.95 -24.62
C THR A 50 -8.23 3.01 -23.98
N LYS A 51 -8.87 1.86 -23.80
CA LYS A 51 -10.19 1.73 -23.15
C LYS A 51 -10.15 2.21 -21.70
N LEU A 52 -9.12 1.84 -20.95
CA LEU A 52 -8.93 2.26 -19.54
C LEU A 52 -8.81 3.78 -19.40
N SER A 53 -8.16 4.44 -20.36
CA SER A 53 -7.90 5.87 -20.33
C SER A 53 -9.05 6.71 -20.91
N CYS A 54 -9.90 6.13 -21.76
CA CYS A 54 -10.95 6.84 -22.48
C CYS A 54 -12.02 7.44 -21.53
N THR A 55 -12.19 8.76 -21.64
CA THR A 55 -13.23 9.53 -20.93
C THR A 55 -14.25 10.15 -21.88
N GLU A 56 -14.12 9.93 -23.19
CA GLU A 56 -14.94 10.56 -24.22
C GLU A 56 -16.16 9.71 -24.58
N GLY A 57 -17.33 10.35 -24.60
CA GLY A 57 -18.59 9.69 -24.95
C GLY A 57 -19.32 9.06 -23.76
N ASN A 58 -20.64 8.95 -23.92
CA ASN A 58 -21.57 8.52 -22.88
C ASN A 58 -21.38 7.06 -22.42
N LYS A 59 -20.72 6.22 -23.23
CA LYS A 59 -20.43 4.81 -22.95
C LYS A 59 -18.96 4.55 -22.59
N SER A 60 -18.12 5.59 -22.49
CA SER A 60 -16.69 5.42 -22.16
C SER A 60 -16.43 4.67 -20.86
N TRP A 61 -17.31 4.85 -19.86
CA TRP A 61 -17.21 4.16 -18.58
C TRP A 61 -17.30 2.62 -18.70
N GLN A 62 -18.02 2.11 -19.70
CA GLN A 62 -18.11 0.66 -19.96
C GLN A 62 -16.77 0.12 -20.46
N GLY A 63 -16.08 0.88 -21.31
CA GLY A 63 -14.72 0.56 -21.75
C GLY A 63 -13.73 0.55 -20.60
N ARG A 64 -13.79 1.54 -19.71
CA ARG A 64 -12.95 1.58 -18.50
C ARG A 64 -13.23 0.42 -17.56
N LYS A 65 -14.50 0.08 -17.36
CA LYS A 65 -14.92 -1.08 -16.56
C LYS A 65 -14.36 -2.37 -17.13
N ALA A 66 -14.59 -2.63 -18.42
CA ALA A 66 -14.11 -3.83 -19.10
C ALA A 66 -12.59 -3.95 -19.03
N ALA A 67 -11.86 -2.85 -19.25
CA ALA A 67 -10.40 -2.85 -19.15
C ALA A 67 -9.89 -3.20 -17.74
N MET A 68 -10.55 -2.69 -16.69
CA MET A 68 -10.22 -3.07 -15.30
C MET A 68 -10.51 -4.55 -15.04
N GLU A 69 -11.67 -5.05 -15.48
CA GLU A 69 -12.04 -6.47 -15.35
C GLU A 69 -11.05 -7.38 -16.10
N ASP A 70 -10.58 -6.97 -17.28
CA ASP A 70 -9.57 -7.68 -18.07
C ASP A 70 -8.21 -7.73 -17.35
N ILE A 71 -7.81 -6.64 -16.69
CA ILE A 71 -6.58 -6.58 -15.88
C ILE A 71 -6.67 -7.51 -14.67
N GLN A 72 -7.80 -7.52 -13.96
CA GLN A 72 -8.02 -8.46 -12.85
C GLN A 72 -7.96 -9.91 -13.34
N ALA A 73 -8.63 -10.20 -14.46
CA ALA A 73 -8.59 -11.53 -15.07
C ALA A 73 -7.17 -11.92 -15.51
N ALA A 74 -6.36 -10.98 -16.01
CA ALA A 74 -4.96 -11.23 -16.36
C ALA A 74 -4.11 -11.54 -15.12
N CYS A 75 -4.32 -10.83 -14.00
CA CYS A 75 -3.67 -11.15 -12.73
C CYS A 75 -3.99 -12.59 -12.29
N THR A 76 -5.26 -13.00 -12.36
CA THR A 76 -5.67 -14.39 -12.06
C THR A 76 -5.06 -15.40 -13.03
N ARG A 77 -5.07 -15.14 -14.34
CA ARG A 77 -4.47 -16.03 -15.36
C ARG A 77 -2.97 -16.22 -15.18
N SER A 78 -2.28 -15.21 -14.65
CA SER A 78 -0.85 -15.31 -14.31
C SER A 78 -0.57 -16.08 -13.01
N GLY A 79 -1.61 -16.55 -12.31
CA GLY A 79 -1.46 -17.14 -10.97
C GLY A 79 -1.02 -16.12 -9.92
N HIS A 80 -1.34 -14.83 -10.11
CA HIS A 80 -0.80 -13.72 -9.31
C HIS A 80 0.73 -13.70 -9.26
N TYR A 81 1.37 -13.96 -10.40
CA TYR A 81 2.82 -14.10 -10.50
C TYR A 81 3.37 -13.30 -11.70
N LEU A 82 3.17 -11.98 -11.63
CA LEU A 82 3.53 -11.04 -12.67
C LEU A 82 4.98 -10.57 -12.54
N GLU A 83 5.61 -10.33 -13.69
CA GLU A 83 6.90 -9.66 -13.79
C GLU A 83 6.77 -8.19 -13.38
N ALA A 84 7.71 -7.75 -12.56
CA ALA A 84 7.78 -6.39 -12.10
C ALA A 84 8.53 -5.52 -13.12
N ASN A 85 7.81 -5.02 -14.14
CA ASN A 85 8.40 -4.29 -15.28
C ASN A 85 7.80 -2.87 -15.47
N LYS A 86 8.19 -2.19 -16.58
CA LYS A 86 7.72 -0.84 -16.93
C LYS A 86 6.22 -0.81 -17.26
N PHE A 87 5.69 -1.86 -17.88
CA PHE A 87 4.29 -1.90 -18.27
C PHE A 87 3.36 -1.91 -17.04
N VAL A 88 3.76 -2.56 -15.94
CA VAL A 88 3.06 -2.45 -14.65
C VAL A 88 2.96 -0.99 -14.17
N VAL A 89 4.02 -0.19 -14.35
CA VAL A 89 3.99 1.25 -14.01
C VAL A 89 2.94 1.98 -14.84
N GLU A 90 2.85 1.69 -16.14
CA GLU A 90 1.90 2.31 -17.06
C GLU A 90 0.45 1.95 -16.68
N VAL A 91 0.19 0.67 -16.37
CA VAL A 91 -1.10 0.19 -15.86
C VAL A 91 -1.50 0.93 -14.58
N LEU A 92 -0.61 0.99 -13.58
CA LEU A 92 -0.92 1.67 -12.32
C LEU A 92 -1.12 3.17 -12.48
N ARG A 93 -0.37 3.82 -13.38
CA ARG A 93 -0.59 5.25 -13.72
C ARG A 93 -1.93 5.48 -14.41
N ALA A 94 -2.39 4.56 -15.25
CA ALA A 94 -3.70 4.64 -15.89
C ALA A 94 -4.85 4.33 -14.91
N LEU A 95 -4.62 3.46 -13.91
CA LEU A 95 -5.58 3.17 -12.84
C LEU A 95 -5.71 4.29 -11.81
N LYS A 96 -4.62 5.02 -11.50
CA LYS A 96 -4.60 6.15 -10.56
C LYS A 96 -5.79 7.12 -10.70
N PRO A 97 -6.08 7.71 -11.89
CA PRO A 97 -7.22 8.61 -12.04
C PRO A 97 -8.59 7.92 -11.95
N ARG A 98 -8.66 6.57 -11.98
CA ARG A 98 -9.91 5.81 -11.82
C ARG A 98 -10.34 5.70 -10.35
N CYS A 99 -9.45 5.94 -9.39
CA CYS A 99 -9.86 6.16 -7.99
C CYS A 99 -10.71 7.43 -7.83
N ALA A 100 -10.66 8.36 -8.78
CA ALA A 100 -11.52 9.55 -8.81
C ALA A 100 -12.49 9.53 -10.00
N ASP A 101 -12.89 8.33 -10.46
CA ASP A 101 -13.75 8.21 -11.64
C ASP A 101 -15.09 8.93 -11.46
N SER A 102 -15.59 9.52 -12.55
CA SER A 102 -16.89 10.19 -12.58
C SER A 102 -18.05 9.22 -12.33
N GLN A 103 -17.88 7.94 -12.69
CA GLN A 103 -18.81 6.88 -12.37
C GLN A 103 -18.45 6.25 -11.03
N SER A 104 -19.24 6.56 -10.00
CA SER A 104 -18.90 6.17 -8.62
C SER A 104 -18.82 4.66 -8.38
N ASN A 105 -19.49 3.85 -9.20
CA ASN A 105 -19.38 2.39 -9.16
C ASN A 105 -18.05 1.86 -9.70
N LEU A 106 -17.27 2.67 -10.43
CA LEU A 106 -15.94 2.29 -10.92
C LEU A 106 -14.84 2.51 -9.88
N LYS A 107 -15.05 3.39 -8.90
CA LYS A 107 -14.05 3.64 -7.84
C LYS A 107 -13.70 2.39 -7.01
N PRO A 108 -14.67 1.57 -6.53
CA PRO A 108 -14.37 0.29 -5.90
C PRO A 108 -13.57 -0.65 -6.80
N LEU A 109 -13.96 -0.72 -8.08
CA LEU A 109 -13.29 -1.58 -9.06
C LEU A 109 -11.85 -1.14 -9.31
N ALA A 110 -11.60 0.17 -9.39
CA ALA A 110 -10.25 0.71 -9.50
C ALA A 110 -9.38 0.34 -8.30
N ALA A 111 -9.91 0.47 -7.08
CA ALA A 111 -9.19 0.08 -5.87
C ALA A 111 -8.82 -1.42 -5.88
N ALA A 112 -9.79 -2.28 -6.19
CA ALA A 112 -9.58 -3.72 -6.27
C ALA A 112 -8.58 -4.10 -7.38
N THR A 113 -8.68 -3.46 -8.55
CA THR A 113 -7.77 -3.72 -9.68
C THR A 113 -6.34 -3.31 -9.34
N ILE A 114 -6.14 -2.18 -8.65
CA ILE A 114 -4.82 -1.78 -8.16
C ILE A 114 -4.29 -2.83 -7.16
N ALA A 115 -5.11 -3.29 -6.23
CA ALA A 115 -4.71 -4.32 -5.27
C ALA A 115 -4.33 -5.63 -5.97
N ASP A 116 -5.08 -6.07 -6.96
CA ASP A 116 -4.77 -7.29 -7.73
C ASP A 116 -3.43 -7.19 -8.45
N VAL A 117 -3.12 -6.05 -9.07
CA VAL A 117 -1.84 -5.81 -9.73
C VAL A 117 -0.69 -5.79 -8.72
N LEU A 118 -0.85 -5.09 -7.59
CA LEU A 118 0.19 -5.02 -6.55
C LEU A 118 0.46 -6.41 -5.95
N ARG A 119 -0.57 -7.16 -5.59
CA ARG A 119 -0.42 -8.53 -5.09
C ARG A 119 0.25 -9.44 -6.12
N ALA A 120 -0.11 -9.30 -7.39
CA ALA A 120 0.44 -10.13 -8.45
C ALA A 120 1.92 -9.86 -8.75
N VAL A 121 2.44 -8.64 -8.53
CA VAL A 121 3.90 -8.38 -8.59
C VAL A 121 4.64 -8.81 -7.32
N GLY A 122 3.92 -9.18 -6.26
CA GLY A 122 4.47 -9.73 -5.03
C GLY A 122 4.96 -8.67 -4.03
N PRO A 123 5.25 -9.09 -2.79
CA PRO A 123 5.54 -8.21 -1.68
C PRO A 123 6.87 -7.46 -1.80
N GLU A 124 7.87 -8.05 -2.46
CA GLU A 124 9.17 -7.40 -2.67
C GLU A 124 9.08 -6.20 -3.63
N ALA A 125 8.27 -6.32 -4.68
CA ALA A 125 8.11 -5.26 -5.67
C ALA A 125 7.01 -4.25 -5.28
N SER A 126 5.99 -4.67 -4.54
CA SER A 126 4.82 -3.85 -4.18
C SER A 126 5.16 -2.48 -3.59
N PRO A 127 6.12 -2.31 -2.64
CA PRO A 127 6.44 -1.02 -2.03
C PRO A 127 6.78 0.08 -3.04
N ARG A 128 7.48 -0.27 -4.14
CA ARG A 128 7.89 0.72 -5.16
C ARG A 128 6.69 1.20 -5.98
N TYR A 129 5.77 0.30 -6.26
CA TYR A 129 4.60 0.55 -7.09
C TYR A 129 3.46 1.19 -6.30
N LEU A 130 3.27 0.77 -5.06
CA LEU A 130 2.25 1.30 -4.16
C LEU A 130 2.40 2.81 -3.98
N ARG A 131 3.63 3.35 -3.91
CA ARG A 131 3.88 4.79 -3.82
C ARG A 131 3.26 5.61 -4.96
N LEU A 132 3.01 5.01 -6.13
CA LEU A 132 2.36 5.70 -7.26
C LEU A 132 0.86 5.94 -7.02
N VAL A 133 0.23 5.06 -6.23
CA VAL A 133 -1.22 4.91 -6.10
C VAL A 133 -1.72 4.97 -4.65
N ALA A 134 -0.83 5.09 -3.66
CA ALA A 134 -1.17 5.08 -2.23
C ALA A 134 -2.11 6.24 -1.86
N GLU A 135 -1.78 7.46 -2.28
CA GLU A 135 -2.59 8.65 -2.01
C GLU A 135 -4.03 8.54 -2.55
N PRO A 136 -4.27 8.22 -3.84
CA PRO A 136 -5.64 8.08 -4.35
C PRO A 136 -6.39 6.86 -3.76
N LEU A 137 -5.70 5.77 -3.39
CA LEU A 137 -6.32 4.65 -2.67
C LEU A 137 -6.79 5.06 -1.26
N LEU A 138 -5.93 5.72 -0.49
CA LEU A 138 -6.27 6.19 0.85
C LEU A 138 -7.33 7.29 0.81
N ALA A 139 -7.34 8.12 -0.23
CA ALA A 139 -8.39 9.11 -0.46
C ALA A 139 -9.79 8.48 -0.60
N LEU A 140 -9.90 7.27 -1.17
CA LEU A 140 -11.16 6.53 -1.30
C LEU A 140 -11.70 6.04 0.05
N VAL A 141 -10.84 5.77 1.03
CA VAL A 141 -11.28 5.43 2.39
C VAL A 141 -12.08 6.59 3.00
N GLY A 142 -11.73 7.83 2.65
CA GLY A 142 -12.47 9.04 3.02
C GLY A 142 -13.70 9.35 2.16
N ASP A 143 -14.18 8.44 1.30
CA ASP A 143 -15.42 8.63 0.54
C ASP A 143 -16.65 8.44 1.44
N ASN A 144 -17.68 9.29 1.28
CA ASN A 144 -18.90 9.25 2.08
C ASN A 144 -19.76 8.00 1.79
N LYS A 145 -19.58 7.36 0.63
CA LYS A 145 -20.31 6.13 0.29
C LYS A 145 -19.59 4.94 0.91
N LYS A 146 -20.22 4.27 1.87
CA LYS A 146 -19.65 3.09 2.56
C LYS A 146 -19.17 2.00 1.61
N LEU A 147 -19.87 1.73 0.51
CA LEU A 147 -19.43 0.74 -0.48
C LEU A 147 -18.06 1.08 -1.09
N ILE A 148 -17.75 2.36 -1.23
CA ILE A 148 -16.48 2.84 -1.80
C ILE A 148 -15.40 2.80 -0.73
N SER A 149 -15.66 3.35 0.46
CA SER A 149 -14.67 3.37 1.54
C SER A 149 -14.27 1.97 2.00
N GLN A 150 -15.24 1.06 2.16
CA GLN A 150 -14.98 -0.33 2.53
C GLN A 150 -14.20 -1.10 1.46
N ALA A 151 -14.53 -0.89 0.19
CA ALA A 151 -13.79 -1.52 -0.91
C ALA A 151 -12.33 -1.04 -0.95
N ALA A 152 -12.09 0.25 -0.70
CA ALA A 152 -10.74 0.80 -0.62
C ALA A 152 -9.96 0.25 0.58
N LEU A 153 -10.58 0.19 1.76
CA LEU A 153 -9.94 -0.36 2.96
C LEU A 153 -9.62 -1.84 2.81
N ARG A 154 -10.52 -2.61 2.20
CA ARG A 154 -10.27 -4.02 1.83
C ARG A 154 -9.11 -4.13 0.84
N SER A 155 -9.09 -3.31 -0.21
CA SER A 155 -8.02 -3.32 -1.21
C SER A 155 -6.66 -2.98 -0.59
N LEU A 156 -6.61 -2.01 0.32
CA LEU A 156 -5.39 -1.70 1.10
C LEU A 156 -4.99 -2.87 2.00
N THR A 157 -5.96 -3.51 2.67
CA THR A 157 -5.70 -4.69 3.52
C THR A 157 -5.10 -5.83 2.72
N ASP A 158 -5.69 -6.16 1.57
CA ASP A 158 -5.23 -7.23 0.68
C ASP A 158 -3.78 -7.01 0.19
N VAL A 159 -3.35 -5.74 0.07
CA VAL A 159 -1.98 -5.39 -0.35
C VAL A 159 -1.00 -5.38 0.83
N VAL A 160 -1.40 -4.83 1.97
CA VAL A 160 -0.50 -4.60 3.11
C VAL A 160 -0.30 -5.87 3.93
N PHE A 161 -1.31 -6.72 4.03
CA PHE A 161 -1.26 -7.94 4.82
C PHE A 161 -0.90 -9.12 3.92
N VAL A 162 0.28 -9.68 4.16
CA VAL A 162 0.83 -10.84 3.46
C VAL A 162 0.85 -11.99 4.45
N ASP A 163 0.24 -13.12 4.09
CA ASP A 163 0.12 -14.30 4.96
C ASP A 163 -0.49 -13.99 6.35
N GLY A 164 -1.44 -13.07 6.38
CA GLY A 164 -2.19 -12.68 7.59
C GLY A 164 -1.48 -11.65 8.48
N ALA A 165 -0.27 -11.20 8.12
CA ALA A 165 0.48 -10.19 8.87
C ALA A 165 0.82 -8.96 8.02
N PRO A 166 0.85 -7.75 8.61
CA PRO A 166 1.27 -6.55 7.90
C PRO A 166 2.74 -6.64 7.47
N HIS A 167 3.01 -6.44 6.17
CA HIS A 167 4.35 -6.49 5.61
C HIS A 167 5.13 -5.18 5.86
N PRO A 168 6.30 -5.21 6.55
CA PRO A 168 7.00 -3.98 6.98
C PRO A 168 7.29 -2.99 5.85
N SER A 169 7.86 -3.44 4.74
CA SER A 169 8.25 -2.57 3.62
C SER A 169 7.05 -1.96 2.90
N ILE A 170 5.91 -2.65 2.88
CA ILE A 170 4.67 -2.16 2.26
C ILE A 170 4.02 -1.13 3.20
N ALA A 171 4.01 -1.41 4.50
CA ALA A 171 3.54 -0.48 5.52
C ALA A 171 4.34 0.84 5.52
N GLU A 172 5.68 0.76 5.49
CA GLU A 172 6.54 1.96 5.40
C GLU A 172 6.25 2.76 4.13
N ALA A 173 6.03 2.09 2.99
CA ALA A 173 5.73 2.75 1.72
C ALA A 173 4.40 3.53 1.72
N LEU A 174 3.46 3.19 2.61
CA LEU A 174 2.18 3.89 2.76
C LEU A 174 2.26 5.14 3.63
N MET A 175 3.20 5.22 4.56
CA MET A 175 3.24 6.28 5.58
C MET A 175 3.16 7.71 5.01
N PRO A 176 3.88 8.08 3.93
CA PRO A 176 3.75 9.43 3.36
C PRO A 176 2.32 9.76 2.92
N ALA A 177 1.61 8.79 2.35
CA ALA A 177 0.23 8.98 1.91
C ALA A 177 -0.78 8.92 3.08
N MET A 178 -0.45 8.19 4.16
CA MET A 178 -1.25 8.18 5.39
C MET A 178 -1.29 9.55 6.06
N ALA A 179 -0.20 10.34 5.99
CA ALA A 179 -0.18 11.69 6.55
C ALA A 179 -1.28 12.58 5.97
N GLU A 180 -1.42 12.58 4.65
CA GLU A 180 -2.48 13.29 3.95
C GLU A 180 -3.87 12.70 4.28
N ALA A 181 -3.97 11.37 4.33
CA ALA A 181 -5.23 10.69 4.57
C ALA A 181 -5.79 10.93 5.98
N PHE A 182 -4.93 10.96 7.01
CA PHE A 182 -5.33 11.28 8.40
C PHE A 182 -5.81 12.73 8.57
N GLY A 183 -5.43 13.64 7.66
CA GLY A 183 -5.98 15.00 7.61
C GLY A 183 -7.46 15.06 7.22
N ARG A 184 -8.00 14.00 6.59
CA ARG A 184 -9.40 13.94 6.16
C ARG A 184 -10.29 13.54 7.34
N LYS A 185 -11.42 14.25 7.52
CA LYS A 185 -12.34 14.01 8.64
C LYS A 185 -13.29 12.83 8.41
N VAL A 186 -13.67 12.58 7.17
CA VAL A 186 -14.60 11.49 6.82
C VAL A 186 -13.91 10.15 7.01
N ASN A 187 -14.56 9.22 7.71
CA ASN A 187 -14.06 7.87 8.05
C ASN A 187 -12.68 7.85 8.73
N ARG A 188 -12.26 8.97 9.35
CA ARG A 188 -10.96 9.08 10.02
C ARG A 188 -10.76 8.03 11.12
N ALA A 189 -11.79 7.80 11.92
CA ALA A 189 -11.76 6.78 12.99
C ALA A 189 -11.50 5.38 12.43
N GLU A 190 -12.14 5.03 11.32
CA GLU A 190 -11.98 3.73 10.68
C GLU A 190 -10.58 3.56 10.08
N LEU A 191 -10.10 4.59 9.36
CA LEU A 191 -8.76 4.58 8.79
C LEU A 191 -7.67 4.49 9.87
N LEU A 192 -7.79 5.26 10.97
CA LEU A 192 -6.85 5.20 12.08
C LEU A 192 -6.88 3.83 12.77
N THR A 193 -8.06 3.24 12.93
CA THR A 193 -8.20 1.89 13.50
C THR A 193 -7.46 0.85 12.65
N TRP A 194 -7.65 0.89 11.33
CA TRP A 194 -6.94 0.01 10.42
C TRP A 194 -5.42 0.26 10.42
N ALA A 195 -5.00 1.52 10.44
CA ALA A 195 -3.60 1.91 10.31
C ALA A 195 -2.71 1.44 11.47
N LEU A 196 -3.27 1.13 12.65
CA LEU A 196 -2.51 0.58 13.77
C LEU A 196 -1.74 -0.69 13.41
N GLY A 197 -2.35 -1.59 12.63
CA GLY A 197 -1.71 -2.83 12.18
C GLY A 197 -0.46 -2.56 11.33
N PRO A 198 -0.59 -1.87 10.19
CA PRO A 198 0.55 -1.47 9.36
C PRO A 198 1.62 -0.70 10.13
N LEU A 199 1.25 0.29 10.95
CA LEU A 199 2.21 1.09 11.72
C LEU A 199 3.01 0.24 12.73
N ALA A 200 2.41 -0.81 13.29
CA ALA A 200 3.09 -1.72 14.21
C ALA A 200 4.18 -2.56 13.54
N ALA A 201 4.06 -2.81 12.23
CA ALA A 201 5.03 -3.57 11.46
C ALA A 201 6.24 -2.76 11.01
N VAL A 202 6.16 -1.42 11.02
CA VAL A 202 7.23 -0.56 10.51
C VAL A 202 8.49 -0.74 11.35
N GLN A 203 9.60 -1.05 10.68
CA GLN A 203 10.90 -1.21 11.33
C GLN A 203 11.56 0.16 11.54
N SER A 204 12.32 0.28 12.64
CA SER A 204 13.03 1.52 12.94
C SER A 204 14.14 1.77 11.92
N SER A 205 14.12 2.95 11.29
CA SER A 205 15.13 3.45 10.38
C SER A 205 14.99 4.97 10.27
N ASP A 206 16.03 5.67 9.84
CA ASP A 206 15.98 7.14 9.67
C ASP A 206 14.83 7.57 8.73
N LYS A 207 14.65 6.82 7.64
CA LYS A 207 13.59 7.06 6.68
C LYS A 207 12.19 6.80 7.25
N ALA A 208 12.03 5.73 8.05
CA ALA A 208 10.79 5.47 8.76
C ALA A 208 10.49 6.55 9.81
N GLY A 209 11.52 7.06 10.48
CA GLY A 209 11.41 8.18 11.42
C GLY A 209 10.97 9.48 10.76
N GLU A 210 11.52 9.82 9.59
CA GLU A 210 11.07 10.98 8.80
C GLU A 210 9.60 10.83 8.37
N ALA A 211 9.23 9.66 7.86
CA ALA A 211 7.85 9.38 7.48
C ALA A 211 6.89 9.40 8.68
N ALA A 212 7.32 8.89 9.83
CA ALA A 212 6.55 8.93 11.08
C ALA A 212 6.37 10.36 11.59
N ALA A 213 7.40 11.19 11.49
CA ALA A 213 7.32 12.60 11.86
C ALA A 213 6.27 13.36 11.03
N ALA A 214 6.11 13.01 9.74
CA ALA A 214 5.07 13.58 8.89
C ALA A 214 3.64 13.18 9.32
N LEU A 215 3.46 12.05 10.02
CA LEU A 215 2.17 11.63 10.58
C LEU A 215 1.79 12.44 11.84
N VAL A 216 2.76 13.05 12.52
CA VAL A 216 2.52 13.71 13.81
C VAL A 216 1.48 14.84 13.69
N PRO A 217 1.62 15.86 12.81
CA PRO A 217 0.63 16.93 12.74
C PRO A 217 -0.83 16.47 12.52
N PRO A 218 -1.14 15.57 11.56
CA PRO A 218 -2.51 15.10 11.38
C PRO A 218 -3.00 14.18 12.51
N LEU A 219 -2.12 13.43 13.18
CA LEU A 219 -2.49 12.66 14.38
C LEU A 219 -2.85 13.59 15.55
N LEU A 220 -2.07 14.64 15.77
CA LEU A 220 -2.40 15.66 16.77
C LEU A 220 -3.70 16.40 16.43
N ASP A 221 -3.99 16.59 15.14
CA ASP A 221 -5.29 17.10 14.72
C ASP A 221 -6.44 16.14 15.04
N ALA A 222 -6.24 14.85 14.78
CA ALA A 222 -7.20 13.79 15.06
C ALA A 222 -7.47 13.57 16.55
N MET A 223 -6.51 13.85 17.44
CA MET A 223 -6.75 13.87 18.90
C MET A 223 -7.78 14.94 19.33
N LYS A 224 -8.13 15.88 18.44
CA LYS A 224 -9.16 16.91 18.66
C LYS A 224 -10.41 16.67 17.80
N ASP A 225 -10.54 15.49 17.18
CA ASP A 225 -11.74 15.14 16.40
C ASP A 225 -13.00 15.26 17.27
N LYS A 226 -14.15 15.52 16.65
CA LYS A 226 -15.46 15.39 17.27
C LYS A 226 -15.76 13.93 17.63
N ASP A 227 -15.28 12.98 16.83
CA ASP A 227 -15.41 11.54 17.06
C ASP A 227 -14.45 11.05 18.17
N VAL A 228 -15.01 10.51 19.26
CA VAL A 228 -14.27 9.88 20.37
C VAL A 228 -13.30 8.81 19.89
N THR A 229 -13.73 7.98 18.94
CA THR A 229 -12.96 6.85 18.41
C THR A 229 -11.76 7.35 17.65
N ALA A 230 -11.92 8.37 16.80
CA ALA A 230 -10.81 9.00 16.10
C ALA A 230 -9.79 9.59 17.07
N ARG A 231 -10.24 10.25 18.15
CA ARG A 231 -9.33 10.80 19.17
C ARG A 231 -8.51 9.70 19.84
N GLY A 232 -9.16 8.64 20.31
CA GLY A 232 -8.50 7.52 20.97
C GLY A 232 -7.51 6.80 20.05
N LYS A 233 -7.90 6.55 18.79
CA LYS A 233 -7.03 5.86 17.83
C LYS A 233 -5.85 6.72 17.35
N ALA A 234 -6.00 8.03 17.32
CA ALA A 234 -4.88 8.94 17.07
C ALA A 234 -3.86 8.95 18.22
N GLU A 235 -4.33 8.93 19.47
CA GLU A 235 -3.48 8.77 20.66
C GLU A 235 -2.73 7.44 20.64
N GLU A 236 -3.43 6.34 20.34
CA GLU A 236 -2.87 5.00 20.23
C GLU A 236 -1.80 4.92 19.13
N ALA A 237 -2.07 5.47 17.94
CA ALA A 237 -1.12 5.48 16.83
C ALA A 237 0.14 6.31 17.15
N CYS A 238 -0.02 7.47 17.81
CA CYS A 238 1.13 8.28 18.21
C CYS A 238 1.96 7.61 19.32
N THR A 239 1.29 6.94 20.27
CA THR A 239 1.95 6.12 21.30
C THR A 239 2.76 4.99 20.69
N LEU A 240 2.18 4.26 19.73
CA LEU A 240 2.85 3.18 19.01
C LEU A 240 4.12 3.66 18.31
N LEU A 241 4.04 4.78 17.59
CA LEU A 241 5.19 5.36 16.90
C LEU A 241 6.28 5.81 17.88
N ALA A 242 5.90 6.42 19.00
CA ALA A 242 6.84 6.83 20.03
C ALA A 242 7.52 5.63 20.72
N ALA A 243 6.76 4.59 21.07
CA ALA A 243 7.28 3.37 21.68
C ALA A 243 8.27 2.63 20.77
N ARG A 244 8.15 2.76 19.44
CA ARG A 244 9.10 2.20 18.47
C ARG A 244 10.31 3.10 18.20
N GLY A 245 10.44 4.21 18.92
CA GLY A 245 11.50 5.20 18.70
C GLY A 245 11.42 5.92 17.35
N LEU A 246 10.29 5.83 16.65
CA LEU A 246 10.06 6.53 15.38
C LEU A 246 9.63 7.98 15.59
N VAL A 247 9.02 8.26 16.75
CA VAL A 247 8.58 9.61 17.12
C VAL A 247 9.15 10.03 18.47
N ASP A 248 9.83 11.17 18.51
CA ASP A 248 10.36 11.76 19.75
C ASP A 248 9.50 12.92 20.28
N ARG A 249 9.80 13.37 21.51
CA ARG A 249 9.11 14.49 22.15
C ARG A 249 9.24 15.79 21.34
N GLY A 250 10.42 16.10 20.83
CA GLY A 250 10.65 17.29 20.02
C GLY A 250 9.82 17.31 18.74
N GLN A 251 9.59 16.15 18.10
CA GLN A 251 8.72 16.03 16.92
C GLN A 251 7.25 16.28 17.28
N THR A 252 6.76 15.76 18.42
CA THR A 252 5.40 16.08 18.89
C THR A 252 5.21 17.55 19.22
N GLU A 253 6.20 18.20 19.82
CA GLU A 253 6.18 19.63 20.11
C GLU A 253 6.21 20.48 18.85
N ARG A 254 7.06 20.13 17.87
CA ARG A 254 7.10 20.77 16.55
C ARG A 254 5.79 20.60 15.80
N GLY A 255 5.18 19.41 15.85
CA GLY A 255 3.89 19.13 15.22
C GLY A 255 2.75 19.97 15.84
N ALA A 256 2.85 20.32 17.12
CA ALA A 256 1.89 21.18 17.80
C ALA A 256 2.20 22.68 17.65
N ARG A 257 3.31 23.08 17.01
CA ARG A 257 3.81 24.47 17.01
C ARG A 257 2.76 25.49 16.59
N ASP A 258 1.97 25.17 15.58
CA ASP A 258 1.02 26.10 14.97
C ASP A 258 -0.36 26.06 15.64
N PHE A 259 -0.53 25.27 16.71
CA PHE A 259 -1.78 25.22 17.47
C PHE A 259 -1.96 26.41 18.41
N PRO A 260 -3.20 26.87 18.62
CA PRO A 260 -3.50 27.90 19.61
C PRO A 260 -3.05 27.49 21.04
N PRO A 261 -2.69 28.44 21.92
CA PRO A 261 -2.21 28.13 23.28
C PRO A 261 -3.20 27.30 24.11
N ALA A 262 -4.51 27.50 23.96
CA ALA A 262 -5.52 26.71 24.64
C ALA A 262 -5.49 25.23 24.21
N VAL A 263 -5.28 24.99 22.92
CA VAL A 263 -5.19 23.63 22.35
C VAL A 263 -3.91 22.94 22.82
N LYS A 264 -2.77 23.65 22.83
CA LYS A 264 -1.51 23.12 23.36
C LYS A 264 -1.64 22.71 24.83
N ARG A 265 -2.29 23.52 25.66
CA ARG A 265 -2.58 23.19 27.07
C ARG A 265 -3.45 21.95 27.22
N ALA A 266 -4.44 21.76 26.34
CA ALA A 266 -5.28 20.57 26.35
C ALA A 266 -4.55 19.29 25.89
N LEU A 267 -3.61 19.41 24.94
CA LEU A 267 -2.83 18.30 24.42
C LEU A 267 -1.66 17.90 25.32
N ALA A 268 -1.08 18.84 26.08
CA ALA A 268 0.06 18.57 26.96
C ALA A 268 -0.06 17.29 27.81
N PRO A 269 -1.15 17.07 28.59
CA PRO A 269 -1.29 15.83 29.38
C PRO A 269 -1.43 14.57 28.52
N ILE A 270 -1.90 14.68 27.27
CA ILE A 270 -1.96 13.55 26.33
C ILE A 270 -0.55 13.23 25.84
N LEU A 271 0.21 14.24 25.42
CA LEU A 271 1.60 14.06 24.98
C LEU A 271 2.50 13.50 26.09
N ASP A 272 2.31 13.94 27.33
CA ASP A 272 3.05 13.39 28.46
C ASP A 272 2.74 11.91 28.69
N ARG A 273 1.48 11.49 28.56
CA ARG A 273 1.10 10.07 28.62
C ARG A 273 1.72 9.25 27.49
N ILE A 274 1.70 9.77 26.26
CA ILE A 274 2.31 9.13 25.07
C ILE A 274 3.79 8.85 25.32
N HIS A 275 4.54 9.85 25.76
CA HIS A 275 5.99 9.71 25.97
C HIS A 275 6.35 8.91 27.22
N ALA A 276 5.52 8.96 28.27
CA ALA A 276 5.69 8.10 29.43
C ALA A 276 5.49 6.61 29.06
N ALA A 277 4.47 6.30 28.24
CA ALA A 277 4.24 4.95 27.74
C ALA A 277 5.38 4.46 26.84
N ALA A 278 5.90 5.34 25.96
CA ALA A 278 7.06 5.03 25.14
C ALA A 278 8.32 4.74 25.95
N ALA A 279 8.60 5.54 26.99
CA ALA A 279 9.73 5.32 27.89
C ALA A 279 9.60 4.00 28.67
N ALA A 280 8.38 3.64 29.11
CA ALA A 280 8.13 2.38 29.78
C ALA A 280 8.36 1.16 28.86
N ALA A 281 7.95 1.26 27.58
CA ALA A 281 8.21 0.21 26.60
C ALA A 281 9.72 0.02 26.37
N ALA A 282 10.47 1.11 26.20
CA ALA A 282 11.92 1.07 26.03
C ALA A 282 12.66 0.47 27.25
N ALA A 283 12.15 0.69 28.46
CA ALA A 283 12.72 0.13 29.69
C ALA A 283 12.39 -1.36 29.91
N GLY A 284 11.34 -1.89 29.27
CA GLY A 284 10.96 -3.31 29.36
C GLY A 284 11.69 -4.22 28.36
N ASP A 285 12.28 -3.63 27.31
CA ASP A 285 13.07 -4.32 26.28
C ASP A 285 14.59 -4.34 26.58
N ALA A 286 15.02 -3.71 27.67
CA ALA A 286 16.42 -3.62 28.13
C ALA A 286 16.74 -4.63 29.25
#